data_AF-A0A1V0UQ41-F1
#
_entry.id   AF-A0A1V0UQ41-F1
#
_cell.length_a   1.000
_cell.length_b   1.000
_cell.length_c   1.000
_cell.angle_alpha   90.00
_cell.angle_beta   90.00
_cell.angle_gamma   90.00
#
_symmetry.space_group_name_H-M   'P 1'
#
loop_
_entity.id
_entity.type
_entity.pdbx_description
1 polymer ?
#
loop_
_entity_poly.entity_id
_entity_poly.type
_entity_poly.pdbx_seq_one_letter_code
_entity_poly.pdbx_strand_id
1 'polypeptide(L)'
;MRYAIRVDDFILATYDTPEEAYHAAMFGYDESAVFHEVVAITPLEEEIRKSQEKVSVYIKRELELVSALMEIKRELAWGDAEYAVSKANCHIDNILKELCGGGVNQ
;
A
#
# COMPACT_ATOMS: atom_id res chain seq x y z
N MET A 1 3.81 22.58 10.40
CA MET A 1 3.31 21.59 11.38
C MET A 1 2.16 20.86 10.70
N ARG A 2 2.04 19.54 10.83
CA ARG A 2 0.90 18.78 10.27
C ARG A 2 0.00 18.30 11.39
N TYR A 3 -1.25 18.00 11.06
CA TYR A 3 -2.25 17.53 12.03
C TYR A 3 -2.86 16.22 11.53
N ALA A 4 -3.17 15.30 12.43
CA ALA A 4 -3.75 14.01 12.10
C ALA A 4 -5.05 13.79 12.86
N ILE A 5 -5.93 12.99 12.26
CA ILE A 5 -6.98 12.28 12.98
C ILE A 5 -6.44 10.91 13.41
N ARG A 6 -6.50 10.63 14.70
CA ARG A 6 -6.04 9.40 15.33
C ARG A 6 -7.22 8.64 15.93
N VAL A 7 -7.26 7.34 15.69
CA VAL A 7 -8.14 6.39 16.39
C VAL A 7 -7.25 5.33 17.01
N ASP A 8 -7.34 5.18 18.33
CA ASP A 8 -6.42 4.37 19.13
C ASP A 8 -4.94 4.73 18.80
N ASP A 9 -4.18 3.78 18.28
CA ASP A 9 -2.77 3.95 17.90
C ASP A 9 -2.55 4.25 16.40
N PHE A 10 -3.63 4.47 15.64
CA PHE A 10 -3.57 4.61 14.18
C PHE A 10 -3.90 6.02 13.70
N ILE A 11 -3.01 6.57 12.86
CA ILE A 11 -3.27 7.79 12.09
C ILE A 11 -4.06 7.41 10.83
N LEU A 12 -5.27 7.95 10.68
CA LEU A 12 -6.13 7.66 9.51
C LEU A 12 -5.86 8.61 8.35
N ALA A 13 -5.70 9.90 8.65
CA ALA A 13 -5.44 10.93 7.66
C ALA A 13 -4.69 12.12 8.29
N THR A 14 -4.10 12.94 7.42
CA THR A 14 -3.26 14.08 7.81
C THR A 14 -3.65 15.33 7.04
N TYR A 15 -3.58 16.48 7.69
CA TYR A 15 -4.04 17.78 7.21
C TYR A 15 -3.00 18.87 7.48
N ASP A 16 -3.09 19.96 6.74
CA ASP A 16 -2.16 21.07 6.86
C ASP A 16 -2.55 22.02 7.99
N THR A 17 -3.84 22.08 8.33
CA THR A 17 -4.38 22.91 9.41
C THR A 17 -5.10 22.09 10.48
N PRO A 18 -5.11 22.54 11.75
CA PRO A 18 -5.86 21.87 12.81
C PRO A 18 -7.38 21.96 12.57
N GLU A 19 -7.88 23.02 11.93
CA GLU A 19 -9.29 23.20 11.60
C GLU A 19 -9.77 22.14 10.61
N GLU A 20 -9.01 21.86 9.56
CA GLU A 20 -9.31 20.79 8.61
C GLU A 20 -9.35 19.42 9.29
N ALA A 21 -8.37 19.12 10.15
CA ALA A 21 -8.33 17.89 10.90
C ALA A 21 -9.53 17.76 11.87
N TYR A 22 -9.92 18.86 12.52
CA TYR A 22 -11.08 18.89 13.39
C TYR A 22 -12.39 18.65 12.63
N HIS A 23 -12.59 19.32 11.49
CA HIS A 23 -13.77 19.10 10.66
C HIS A 23 -13.86 17.65 10.16
N ALA A 24 -12.73 17.05 9.78
CA ALA A 24 -12.68 15.65 9.39
C ALA A 24 -12.98 14.70 10.57
N ALA A 25 -12.45 14.97 11.76
CA ALA A 25 -12.73 14.20 12.97
C ALA A 25 -14.21 14.23 13.35
N MET A 26 -14.83 15.42 13.27
CA MET A 26 -16.26 15.61 13.53
C MET A 26 -17.12 14.82 12.54
N PHE A 27 -16.80 14.89 11.24
CA PHE A 27 -17.49 14.12 10.21
C PHE A 27 -17.38 12.61 10.45
N GLY A 28 -16.16 12.15 10.78
CA GLY A 28 -15.93 10.74 11.13
C GLY A 28 -16.69 10.28 12.37
N TYR A 29 -16.84 11.14 13.39
CA TYR A 29 -17.66 10.86 14.56
C TYR A 29 -19.15 10.75 14.21
N ASP A 30 -19.68 11.63 13.36
CA ASP A 30 -21.09 11.57 12.96
C ASP A 30 -21.43 10.27 12.20
N GLU A 31 -20.48 9.71 11.44
CA GLU A 31 -20.67 8.45 10.71
C GLU A 31 -20.48 7.20 11.57
N SER A 32 -19.52 7.22 12.49
CA SER A 32 -19.05 6.01 13.21
C SER A 32 -19.42 5.96 14.69
N ALA A 33 -19.83 7.09 15.28
CA ALA A 33 -19.92 7.32 16.72
C ALA A 33 -18.61 7.02 17.50
N VAL A 34 -17.47 6.98 16.80
CA VAL A 34 -16.14 6.78 17.38
C VAL A 34 -15.43 8.13 17.48
N PHE A 35 -14.83 8.40 18.63
CA PHE A 35 -14.04 9.61 18.83
C PHE A 35 -12.73 9.53 18.04
N HIS A 36 -12.48 10.55 17.22
CA HIS A 36 -11.25 10.72 16.47
C HIS A 36 -10.46 11.87 17.08
N GLU A 37 -9.29 11.58 17.64
CA GLU A 37 -8.46 12.60 18.28
C GLU A 37 -7.69 13.39 17.22
N VAL A 38 -7.69 14.72 17.36
CA VAL A 38 -6.85 15.60 16.54
C VAL A 38 -5.50 15.79 17.24
N VAL A 39 -4.43 15.30 16.62
CA VAL A 39 -3.06 15.39 17.16
C VAL A 39 -2.16 16.16 16.22
N ALA A 40 -1.25 16.96 16.77
CA ALA A 40 -0.19 17.58 15.99
C ALA A 40 0.93 16.56 15.77
N ILE A 41 1.39 16.43 14.53
CA ILE A 41 2.39 15.45 14.11
C ILE A 41 3.74 16.15 13.97
N THR A 42 4.77 15.58 14.60
CA THR A 42 6.14 16.04 14.43
C THR A 42 6.67 15.70 13.03
N PRO A 43 7.68 16.44 12.53
CA PRO A 43 8.33 16.09 11.26
C PRO A 43 8.90 14.66 11.25
N LEU A 44 9.37 14.15 12.39
CA LEU A 44 9.90 12.79 12.50
C LEU A 44 8.79 11.74 12.33
N GLU A 45 7.66 11.92 13.02
CA GLU A 45 6.50 11.02 12.89
C GLU A 45 5.96 11.01 11.45
N GLU A 46 5.99 12.14 10.77
CA GLU A 46 5.62 12.23 9.36
C GLU A 46 6.57 11.43 8.45
N GLU A 47 7.88 11.52 8.66
CA GLU A 47 8.85 10.73 7.90
C GLU A 47 8.76 9.22 8.20
N ILE A 48 8.45 8.85 9.45
CA ILE A 48 8.16 7.46 9.84
C ILE A 48 6.92 6.96 9.08
N ARG A 49 5.83 7.72 9.07
CA ARG A 49 4.60 7.37 8.34
C ARG A 49 4.85 7.15 6.85
N LYS A 50 5.55 8.08 6.18
CA LYS A 50 5.92 7.93 4.76
C LYS A 50 6.79 6.70 4.52
N SER A 51 7.70 6.39 5.44
CA SER A 51 8.56 5.21 5.34
C SER A 51 7.76 3.92 5.49
N GLN A 52 6.82 3.87 6.44
CA GLN A 52 5.90 2.74 6.61
C GLN A 52 5.03 2.53 5.37
N GLU A 53 4.53 3.61 4.76
CA GLU A 53 3.76 3.56 3.52
C GLU A 53 4.59 2.99 2.35
N LYS A 54 5.86 3.38 2.22
CA LYS A 54 6.76 2.77 1.24
C LYS A 54 6.97 1.28 1.51
N VAL A 55 7.21 0.91 2.77
CA VAL A 55 7.40 -0.50 3.17
C VAL A 55 6.17 -1.34 2.87
N SER A 56 4.95 -0.84 3.11
CA SER A 56 3.73 -1.58 2.81
C SER A 56 3.55 -1.84 1.31
N VAL A 57 3.90 -0.87 0.46
CA VAL A 57 3.91 -1.05 -1.00
C VAL A 57 4.90 -2.13 -1.42
N TYR A 58 6.12 -2.13 -0.86
CA TYR A 58 7.10 -3.19 -1.14
C TYR A 58 6.62 -4.56 -0.68
N ILE A 59 6.04 -4.66 0.52
CA ILE A 59 5.49 -5.93 1.05
C ILE A 59 4.38 -6.47 0.15
N LYS A 60 3.45 -5.61 -0.27
CA LYS A 60 2.36 -6.02 -1.18
C LYS A 60 2.93 -6.59 -2.48
N ARG A 61 3.91 -5.93 -3.06
CA ARG A 61 4.58 -6.37 -4.28
C ARG A 61 5.31 -7.70 -4.10
N GLU A 62 6.06 -7.88 -3.02
CA GLU A 62 6.73 -9.14 -2.71
C GLU A 62 5.71 -10.29 -2.55
N LEU A 63 4.56 -10.03 -1.94
CA LEU A 63 3.50 -11.02 -1.80
C LEU A 63 2.90 -11.43 -3.16
N GLU A 64 2.69 -10.46 -4.06
CA GLU A 64 2.24 -10.72 -5.44
C GLU A 64 3.26 -11.57 -6.20
N LEU A 65 4.56 -11.27 -6.06
CA LEU A 65 5.65 -12.06 -6.65
C LEU A 65 5.67 -13.51 -6.13
N VAL A 66 5.60 -13.68 -4.82
CA VAL A 66 5.57 -15.01 -4.19
C VAL A 66 4.35 -15.79 -4.67
N SER A 67 3.19 -15.14 -4.79
CA SER A 67 1.96 -15.76 -5.28
C SER A 67 2.12 -16.24 -6.73
N ALA A 68 2.68 -15.41 -7.61
CA ALA A 68 2.95 -15.78 -8.99
C ALA A 68 3.94 -16.95 -9.10
N LEU A 69 5.02 -16.94 -8.31
CA LEU A 69 5.98 -18.06 -8.25
C LEU A 69 5.32 -19.36 -7.78
N MET A 70 4.40 -19.28 -6.82
CA MET A 70 3.63 -20.44 -6.36
C MET A 70 2.71 -21.00 -7.44
N GLU A 71 2.10 -20.15 -8.27
CA GLU A 71 1.31 -20.60 -9.43
C GLU A 71 2.16 -21.31 -10.47
N ILE A 72 3.32 -20.74 -10.82
CA ILE A 72 4.27 -21.36 -11.76
C ILE A 72 4.74 -22.72 -11.23
N LYS A 73 5.12 -22.78 -9.94
CA LYS A 73 5.49 -24.05 -9.29
C LYS A 73 4.36 -25.08 -9.37
N ARG A 74 3.11 -24.64 -9.16
CA ARG A 74 1.94 -25.51 -9.32
C ARG A 74 1.87 -26.02 -10.75
N GLU A 75 1.91 -25.17 -11.77
CA GLU A 75 1.83 -25.57 -13.18
C GLU A 75 2.96 -26.52 -13.60
N LEU A 76 4.20 -26.26 -13.17
CA LEU A 76 5.34 -27.16 -13.39
C LEU A 76 5.10 -28.56 -12.81
N ALA A 77 4.40 -28.67 -11.67
CA ALA A 77 4.07 -29.96 -11.06
C ALA A 77 3.07 -30.78 -11.89
N TRP A 78 2.32 -30.17 -12.81
CA TRP A 78 1.40 -30.87 -13.72
C TRP A 78 2.07 -31.35 -15.01
N GLY A 79 3.38 -31.12 -15.18
CA GLY A 79 4.19 -31.72 -16.25
C GLY A 79 4.26 -30.94 -17.56
N ASP A 80 3.56 -29.81 -17.69
CA ASP A 80 3.68 -28.91 -18.84
C ASP A 80 4.71 -27.80 -18.56
N ALA A 81 5.98 -28.22 -18.58
CA ALA A 81 7.09 -27.35 -18.24
C ALA A 81 7.25 -26.19 -19.23
N GLU A 82 6.86 -26.38 -20.49
CA GLU A 82 6.96 -25.37 -21.54
C GLU A 82 5.90 -24.27 -21.35
N TYR A 83 4.66 -24.66 -21.03
CA TYR A 83 3.60 -23.70 -20.70
C TYR A 83 3.92 -22.90 -19.44
N ALA A 84 4.40 -23.56 -18.38
CA ALA A 84 4.73 -22.90 -17.12
C ALA A 84 5.92 -21.94 -17.25
N VAL A 85 6.96 -22.29 -18.03
CA VAL A 85 8.10 -21.40 -18.32
C VAL A 85 7.67 -20.19 -19.15
N SER A 86 6.81 -20.39 -20.16
CA SER A 86 6.26 -19.29 -20.97
C SER A 86 5.47 -18.28 -20.11
N LYS A 87 4.62 -18.79 -19.22
CA LYS A 87 3.82 -17.96 -18.30
C LYS A 87 4.70 -17.21 -17.29
N ALA A 88 5.72 -17.88 -16.75
CA ALA A 88 6.70 -17.26 -15.85
C ALA A 88 7.45 -16.10 -16.52
N ASN A 89 7.95 -16.30 -17.74
CA ASN A 89 8.64 -15.26 -18.50
C ASN A 89 7.75 -14.06 -18.75
N CYS A 90 6.49 -14.28 -19.17
CA CYS A 90 5.53 -13.19 -19.38
C CYS A 90 5.27 -12.38 -18.10
N HIS A 91 5.16 -13.06 -16.95
CA HIS A 91 4.93 -12.38 -15.67
C HIS A 91 6.16 -11.56 -15.25
N ILE A 92 7.36 -12.13 -15.36
CA ILE A 92 8.63 -11.44 -15.07
C ILE A 92 8.79 -10.21 -15.96
N ASP A 93 8.52 -10.32 -17.26
CA ASP A 93 8.61 -9.20 -18.20
C ASP A 93 7.63 -8.06 -17.83
N ASN A 94 6.41 -8.38 -17.39
CA ASN A 94 5.45 -7.37 -16.95
C ASN A 94 5.91 -6.66 -15.68
N ILE A 95 6.43 -7.41 -14.70
CA ILE A 95 7.00 -6.84 -13.47
C ILE A 95 8.20 -5.94 -13.78
N LEU A 96 9.07 -6.35 -14.71
CA LEU A 96 10.23 -5.57 -15.13
C LEU A 96 9.82 -4.30 -15.88
N LYS A 97 8.78 -4.35 -16.72
CA LYS A 97 8.22 -3.15 -17.36
C LYS A 97 7.66 -2.15 -16.34
N GLU A 98 6.94 -2.64 -15.34
CA GLU A 98 6.43 -1.81 -14.24
C GLU A 98 7.59 -1.22 -13.41
N LEU A 99 8.68 -1.96 -13.16
CA LEU A 99 9.88 -1.46 -12.48
C LEU A 99 10.60 -0.36 -13.26
N CYS A 100 10.66 -0.48 -14.59
CA CYS A 100 11.40 0.43 -15.46
C CYS A 100 10.59 1.66 -15.90
N GLY A 101 9.39 1.89 -15.36
CA GLY A 101 8.55 3.04 -15.70
C GLY A 101 7.92 2.95 -17.10
N GLY A 102 7.85 1.76 -17.69
CA GLY A 102 7.15 1.53 -18.95
C GLY A 102 5.65 1.56 -18.70
N GLY A 103 5.03 2.72 -18.95
CA GLY A 103 3.59 2.92 -18.82
C GLY A 103 2.78 1.84 -19.51
N VAL A 104 1.73 1.39 -18.82
CA VAL A 104 0.63 0.60 -19.38
C VAL A 104 0.01 1.42 -20.50
N ASN A 105 0.40 1.13 -21.74
CA ASN A 105 -0.41 1.51 -22.89
C ASN A 105 -1.45 0.41 -23.08
N GLN A 106 -2.71 0.84 -22.94
CA GLN A 106 -3.96 0.14 -23.20
C GLN A 106 -3.97 -0.59 -24.54
#